data_AF-A0A2U9SJ75-F1
#
_entry.id   AF-A0A2U9SJ75-F1
#
_cell.length_a   1.000
_cell.length_b   1.000
_cell.length_c   1.000
_cell.angle_alpha   90.00
_cell.angle_beta   90.00
_cell.angle_gamma   90.00
#
_symmetry.space_group_name_H-M   'P 1'
#
loop_
_entity.id
_entity.type
_entity.pdbx_description
1 polymer ?
#
loop_
_entity_poly.entity_id
_entity_poly.type
_entity_poly.pdbx_seq_one_letter_code
_entity_poly.pdbx_strand_id
1 'polypeptide(L)'
;MLLFLDTEYTGLKQRTPGLISLGIVAEDGRRELYFELADTWKIDDCTAFVRKEVLPLLEGAPITREQGRARLREWFLNAPRAVQIACDSGTDFAFLLELLGNPPPINLAATYYDLRPLIDTTVYDQAVSSWYQKDNRMHNALVDARAYRRGWLAWMDARKVAGGDSQV
;
A
#
# COMPACT_ATOMS: atom_id res chain seq x y z
N MET A 1 2.53 -13.74 6.28
CA MET A 1 2.23 -12.40 6.85
C MET A 1 1.85 -11.48 5.71
N LEU A 2 0.78 -10.70 5.87
CA LEU A 2 0.40 -9.69 4.87
C LEU A 2 1.23 -8.42 5.02
N LEU A 3 1.47 -7.76 3.89
CA LEU A 3 2.08 -6.44 3.78
C LEU A 3 1.12 -5.54 3.02
N PHE A 4 0.53 -4.58 3.73
CA PHE A 4 -0.43 -3.65 3.15
C PHE A 4 0.32 -2.63 2.33
N LEU A 5 0.04 -2.58 1.03
CA LEU A 5 0.67 -1.70 0.06
C LEU A 5 -0.36 -0.70 -0.43
N ASP A 6 0.09 0.54 -0.59
CA ASP A 6 -0.55 1.53 -1.43
C ASP A 6 0.52 2.30 -2.22
N THR A 7 0.16 2.80 -3.40
CA THR A 7 1.04 3.65 -4.20
C THR A 7 0.32 4.84 -4.79
N GLU A 8 1.02 5.96 -4.83
CA GLU A 8 0.56 7.15 -5.54
C GLU A 8 1.30 7.32 -6.86
N TYR A 9 0.60 7.73 -7.91
CA TYR A 9 1.17 7.85 -9.25
C TYR A 9 0.48 8.96 -10.05
N THR A 10 1.13 9.39 -11.13
CA THR A 10 0.76 10.54 -11.99
C THR A 10 -0.69 10.55 -12.50
N GLY A 11 -1.36 9.41 -12.59
CA GLY A 11 -2.81 9.36 -12.76
C GLY A 11 -3.35 8.02 -13.25
N LEU A 12 -4.61 7.78 -12.89
CA LEU A 12 -5.38 6.62 -13.37
C LEU A 12 -5.57 6.66 -14.89
N LYS A 13 -5.53 5.48 -15.52
CA LYS A 13 -5.75 5.27 -16.97
C LYS A 13 -4.76 5.96 -17.90
N GLN A 14 -3.67 6.53 -17.38
CA GLN A 14 -2.56 6.94 -18.22
C GLN A 14 -1.90 5.71 -18.84
N ARG A 15 -1.35 5.85 -20.05
CA ARG A 15 -0.68 4.75 -20.75
C ARG A 15 0.61 4.33 -20.04
N THR A 16 1.33 5.31 -19.48
CA THR A 16 2.61 5.13 -18.81
C THR A 16 2.64 6.00 -17.54
N PRO A 17 1.87 5.65 -16.50
CA PRO A 17 1.89 6.41 -15.26
C PRO A 17 3.25 6.26 -14.56
N GLY A 18 3.83 7.37 -14.14
CA GLY A 18 5.00 7.41 -13.26
C GLY A 18 4.60 7.26 -11.79
N LEU A 19 5.31 6.39 -11.07
CA LEU A 19 5.19 6.21 -9.62
C LEU A 19 5.67 7.47 -8.89
N ILE A 20 4.91 7.95 -7.92
CA ILE A 20 5.23 9.14 -7.09
C ILE A 20 5.71 8.71 -5.71
N SER A 21 4.93 7.87 -5.01
CA SER A 21 5.28 7.41 -3.67
C SER A 21 4.78 5.99 -3.41
N LEU A 22 5.37 5.34 -2.41
CA LEU A 22 5.03 3.97 -2.04
C LEU A 22 5.01 3.85 -0.51
N GLY A 23 3.94 3.26 0.02
CA GLY A 23 3.77 2.96 1.43
C GLY A 23 3.56 1.47 1.66
N ILE A 24 4.26 0.88 2.64
CA ILE A 24 4.07 -0.49 3.09
C ILE A 24 3.92 -0.55 4.60
N VAL A 25 2.93 -1.29 5.08
CA VAL A 25 2.73 -1.58 6.52
C VAL A 25 2.66 -3.09 6.73
N ALA A 26 3.47 -3.62 7.64
CA ALA A 26 3.39 -5.03 8.01
C ALA A 26 2.11 -5.32 8.82
N GLU A 27 1.52 -6.50 8.64
CA GLU A 27 0.32 -6.95 9.37
C GLU A 27 0.47 -6.86 10.90
N ASP A 28 1.65 -7.15 11.44
CA ASP A 28 1.92 -7.03 12.88
C ASP A 28 2.07 -5.57 13.37
N GLY A 29 2.13 -4.60 12.44
CA GLY A 29 2.27 -3.17 12.72
C GLY A 29 3.67 -2.76 13.20
N ARG A 30 4.66 -3.66 13.19
CA ARG A 30 6.00 -3.38 13.73
C ARG A 30 6.93 -2.72 12.73
N ARG A 31 6.62 -2.82 11.43
CA ARG A 31 7.46 -2.31 10.35
C ARG A 31 6.61 -1.56 9.35
N GLU A 32 7.10 -0.39 9.01
CA GLU A 32 6.54 0.47 7.98
C GLU A 32 7.67 0.90 7.04
N LEU A 33 7.33 1.14 5.78
CA LEU A 33 8.22 1.73 4.80
C LEU A 33 7.45 2.79 4.03
N TYR A 34 8.06 3.96 3.88
CA TYR A 34 7.56 5.02 3.02
C TYR A 34 8.72 5.75 2.38
N PHE A 35 8.55 6.06 1.10
CA PHE A 35 9.42 6.97 0.36
C PHE A 35 8.69 7.54 -0.85
N GLU A 36 9.19 8.69 -1.30
CA GLU A 36 8.76 9.40 -2.49
C GLU A 36 9.88 9.36 -3.52
N LEU A 37 9.53 9.33 -4.80
CA LEU A 37 10.49 9.26 -5.90
C LEU A 37 10.66 10.62 -6.58
N ALA A 38 11.89 10.95 -6.97
CA ALA A 38 12.25 12.24 -7.57
C ALA A 38 12.30 12.22 -9.11
N ASP A 39 12.50 11.05 -9.72
CA ASP A 39 12.98 10.91 -11.10
C ASP A 39 12.11 9.99 -11.98
N THR A 40 10.92 9.62 -11.49
CA THR A 40 9.94 8.76 -12.19
C THR A 40 8.74 9.51 -12.73
N TRP A 41 8.61 10.80 -12.41
CA TRP A 41 7.48 11.64 -12.79
C TRP A 41 7.86 13.11 -12.80
N LYS A 42 7.04 13.93 -13.45
CA LYS A 42 7.06 15.40 -13.38
C LYS A 42 5.67 15.91 -13.06
N ILE A 43 5.58 17.12 -12.50
CA ILE A 43 4.30 17.79 -12.23
C ILE A 43 3.42 17.84 -13.50
N ASP A 44 4.04 18.01 -14.67
CA ASP A 44 3.34 18.05 -15.95
C ASP A 44 2.71 16.72 -16.37
N ASP A 45 3.23 15.60 -15.86
CA ASP A 45 2.65 14.28 -16.06
C ASP A 45 1.42 14.05 -15.17
N CYS A 46 1.27 14.81 -14.08
CA CYS A 46 0.19 14.63 -13.11
C CYS A 46 -1.16 15.12 -13.63
N THR A 47 -2.18 14.27 -13.51
CA THR A 47 -3.59 14.65 -13.71
C THR A 47 -4.01 15.74 -12.72
N ALA A 48 -5.10 16.47 -13.05
CA ALA A 48 -5.65 17.49 -12.17
C ALA A 48 -6.01 16.96 -10.77
N PHE A 49 -6.48 15.71 -10.69
CA PHE A 49 -6.75 15.03 -9.42
C PHE A 49 -5.47 14.88 -8.58
N VAL A 50 -4.42 14.30 -9.16
CA VAL A 50 -3.14 14.07 -8.46
C VAL A 50 -2.52 15.40 -7.99
N ARG A 51 -2.56 16.44 -8.82
CA ARG A 51 -2.07 17.77 -8.42
C ARG A 51 -2.82 18.36 -7.22
N LYS A 52 -4.10 18.03 -7.07
CA LYS A 52 -4.97 18.57 -6.02
C LYS A 52 -4.96 17.73 -4.74
N GLU A 53 -5.00 16.41 -4.87
CA GLU A 53 -5.25 15.50 -3.74
C GLU A 53 -3.98 14.77 -3.28
N VAL A 54 -3.00 14.54 -4.17
CA VAL A 54 -1.80 13.72 -3.86
C VAL A 54 -0.60 14.60 -3.56
N LEU A 55 -0.23 15.48 -4.50
CA LEU A 55 1.01 16.27 -4.39
C LEU A 55 1.09 17.11 -3.10
N PRO A 56 0.00 17.71 -2.59
CA PRO A 56 0.04 18.44 -1.32
C PRO A 56 0.30 17.58 -0.08
N LEU A 57 0.19 16.24 -0.19
CA LEU A 57 0.37 15.28 0.90
C LEU A 57 1.75 14.62 0.93
N LEU A 58 2.65 15.04 0.04
CA LEU A 58 4.06 14.64 0.06
C LEU A 58 4.78 15.35 1.21
N GLU A 59 5.56 14.61 1.99
CA GLU A 59 6.16 15.07 3.26
C GLU A 59 7.67 14.77 3.36
N GLY A 60 8.18 13.92 2.47
CA GLY A 60 9.55 13.45 2.46
C GLY A 60 10.48 14.26 1.55
N ALA A 61 11.78 14.10 1.79
CA ALA A 61 12.77 14.42 0.76
C ALA A 61 12.73 13.30 -0.28
N PRO A 62 12.39 13.59 -1.55
CA PRO A 62 12.25 12.54 -2.55
C PRO A 62 13.62 11.95 -2.89
N ILE A 63 13.64 10.65 -3.15
CA ILE A 63 14.84 9.87 -3.47
C ILE A 63 14.78 9.40 -4.92
N THR A 64 15.91 9.00 -5.50
CA THR A 64 15.91 8.42 -6.85
C THR A 64 15.23 7.06 -6.86
N ARG A 65 14.73 6.62 -8.02
CA ARG A 65 14.21 5.27 -8.23
C ARG A 65 15.22 4.19 -7.82
N GLU A 66 16.51 4.44 -8.04
CA GLU A 66 17.58 3.54 -7.63
C GLU A 66 17.68 3.43 -6.11
N GLN A 67 17.65 4.56 -5.40
CA GLN A 67 17.65 4.58 -3.93
C GLN A 67 16.39 3.93 -3.36
N GLY A 68 15.22 4.20 -3.95
CA GLY A 68 13.95 3.56 -3.58
C GLY A 68 14.00 2.04 -3.77
N ARG A 69 14.54 1.57 -4.90
CA ARG A 69 14.78 0.14 -5.15
C ARG A 69 15.69 -0.48 -4.10
N ALA A 70 16.83 0.14 -3.80
CA ALA A 70 17.78 -0.37 -2.82
C ALA A 70 17.13 -0.51 -1.44
N ARG A 71 16.45 0.55 -0.97
CA ARG A 71 15.75 0.58 0.32
C ARG A 71 14.63 -0.45 0.39
N LEU A 72 13.84 -0.59 -0.68
CA LEU A 72 12.76 -1.58 -0.76
C LEU A 72 13.30 -3.01 -0.71
N ARG A 73 14.37 -3.31 -1.46
CA ARG A 73 15.00 -4.63 -1.44
C ARG A 73 15.58 -4.96 -0.06
N GLU A 74 16.27 -4.01 0.57
CA GLU A 74 16.77 -4.18 1.94
C GLU A 74 15.63 -4.44 2.95
N TRP A 75 14.51 -3.74 2.81
CA TRP A 75 13.36 -3.93 3.68
C TRP A 75 12.76 -5.36 3.54
N PHE A 76 12.69 -5.89 2.32
CA PHE A 76 12.25 -7.27 2.08
C PHE A 76 13.24 -8.31 2.59
N LEU A 77 14.56 -8.06 2.50
CA LEU A 77 15.58 -8.96 3.06
C LEU A 77 15.42 -9.12 4.59
N ASN A 78 14.98 -8.06 5.26
CA ASN A 78 14.71 -8.05 6.70
C ASN A 78 13.27 -8.50 7.06
N ALA A 79 12.47 -8.94 6.08
CA ALA A 79 11.11 -9.43 6.31
C ALA A 79 11.08 -10.92 6.65
N PRO A 80 9.99 -11.42 7.25
CA PRO A 80 9.82 -12.86 7.49
C PRO A 80 9.99 -13.70 6.22
N ARG A 81 10.20 -15.01 6.42
CA ARG A 81 10.48 -15.97 5.34
C ARG A 81 9.41 -16.07 4.26
N ALA A 82 8.17 -15.68 4.57
CA ALA A 82 7.06 -15.68 3.62
C ALA A 82 6.15 -14.46 3.88
N VAL A 83 6.10 -13.58 2.88
CA VAL A 83 5.25 -12.39 2.86
C VAL A 83 4.42 -12.34 1.58
N GLN A 84 3.23 -11.76 1.70
CA GLN A 84 2.34 -11.52 0.57
C GLN A 84 1.86 -10.07 0.64
N ILE A 85 1.87 -9.38 -0.50
CA ILE A 85 1.31 -8.03 -0.61
C ILE A 85 -0.21 -8.10 -0.51
N ALA A 86 -0.82 -7.16 0.18
CA ALA A 86 -2.25 -6.92 0.18
C ALA A 86 -2.50 -5.47 -0.29
N CYS A 87 -3.22 -5.32 -1.40
CA CYS A 87 -3.62 -4.03 -1.96
C CYS A 87 -4.95 -4.22 -2.72
N ASP A 88 -5.63 -3.13 -3.02
CA ASP A 88 -6.90 -3.13 -3.76
C ASP A 88 -6.71 -2.89 -5.28
N SER A 89 -5.47 -2.67 -5.72
CA SER A 89 -5.16 -2.44 -7.12
C SER A 89 -4.03 -3.33 -7.63
N GLY A 90 -4.26 -3.94 -8.79
CA GLY A 90 -3.21 -4.61 -9.55
C GLY A 90 -2.13 -3.64 -10.06
N THR A 91 -2.45 -2.35 -10.19
CA THR A 91 -1.48 -1.32 -10.58
C THR A 91 -0.44 -1.08 -9.49
N ASP A 92 -0.85 -1.02 -8.22
CA ASP A 92 0.08 -0.86 -7.09
C ASP A 92 1.06 -2.03 -7.02
N PHE A 93 0.52 -3.25 -7.15
CA PHE A 93 1.34 -4.46 -7.17
C PHE A 93 2.33 -4.45 -8.35
N ALA A 94 1.90 -3.98 -9.53
CA ALA A 94 2.79 -3.85 -10.69
C ALA A 94 3.91 -2.83 -10.45
N PHE A 95 3.62 -1.67 -9.86
CA PHE A 95 4.62 -0.67 -9.50
C PHE A 95 5.65 -1.21 -8.51
N LEU A 96 5.19 -1.95 -7.50
CA LEU A 96 6.08 -2.63 -6.56
C LEU A 96 7.04 -3.58 -7.28
N LEU A 97 6.50 -4.46 -8.14
CA LEU A 97 7.31 -5.43 -8.88
C LEU A 97 8.32 -4.75 -9.81
N GLU A 98 7.91 -3.68 -10.50
CA GLU A 98 8.80 -2.91 -11.36
C GLU A 98 9.96 -2.28 -10.58
N LEU A 99 9.64 -1.71 -9.41
CA LEU A 99 10.63 -1.10 -8.53
C LEU A 99 11.57 -2.13 -7.88
N LEU A 100 11.07 -3.32 -7.53
CA LEU A 100 11.90 -4.43 -7.05
C LEU A 100 12.83 -4.98 -8.14
N GLY A 101 12.35 -5.00 -9.39
CA GLY A 101 13.02 -5.59 -10.54
C GLY A 101 13.09 -7.10 -10.48
N ASN A 102 13.92 -7.66 -11.38
CA ASN A 102 14.05 -9.10 -11.55
C ASN A 102 15.42 -9.61 -11.06
N PRO A 103 15.46 -10.74 -10.32
CA PRO A 103 14.31 -11.42 -9.73
C PRO A 103 13.71 -10.64 -8.54
N PRO A 104 12.42 -10.83 -8.23
CA PRO A 104 11.81 -10.33 -7.00
C PRO A 104 12.45 -10.99 -5.77
N PRO A 105 12.27 -10.43 -4.56
CA PRO A 105 12.71 -11.05 -3.31
C PRO A 105 12.15 -12.46 -3.15
N ILE A 106 12.99 -13.42 -2.73
CA ILE A 106 12.60 -14.84 -2.66
C ILE A 106 11.49 -15.13 -1.64
N ASN A 107 11.31 -14.26 -0.65
CA ASN A 107 10.28 -14.37 0.37
C ASN A 107 8.95 -13.71 -0.03
N LEU A 108 8.88 -13.06 -1.20
CA LEU A 108 7.67 -12.42 -1.71
C LEU A 108 6.86 -13.42 -2.56
N ALA A 109 5.59 -13.62 -2.20
CA ALA A 109 4.65 -14.38 -3.00
C ALA A 109 4.46 -13.78 -4.41
N ALA A 110 4.26 -14.64 -5.41
CA ALA A 110 4.09 -14.23 -6.81
C ALA A 110 2.76 -13.50 -7.08
N THR A 111 1.77 -13.66 -6.20
CA THR A 111 0.46 -13.01 -6.29
C THR A 111 0.20 -12.16 -5.05
N TYR A 112 -0.55 -11.08 -5.23
CA TYR A 112 -1.06 -10.27 -4.13
C TYR A 112 -2.41 -10.81 -3.63
N TYR A 113 -2.73 -10.46 -2.38
CA TYR A 113 -4.06 -10.61 -1.80
C TYR A 113 -4.90 -9.40 -2.21
N ASP A 114 -5.94 -9.63 -2.99
CA ASP A 114 -6.85 -8.58 -3.46
C ASP A 114 -7.79 -8.15 -2.33
N LEU A 115 -7.67 -6.89 -1.91
CA LEU A 115 -8.50 -6.31 -0.84
C LEU A 115 -9.89 -5.86 -1.31
N ARG A 116 -10.13 -5.73 -2.63
CA ARG A 116 -11.42 -5.24 -3.16
C ARG A 116 -12.65 -5.98 -2.64
N PRO A 117 -12.64 -7.32 -2.52
CA PRO A 117 -13.80 -8.04 -1.96
C PRO A 117 -14.13 -7.66 -0.51
N LEU A 118 -13.20 -7.03 0.22
CA LEU A 118 -13.42 -6.59 1.60
C LEU A 118 -14.01 -5.18 1.67
N ILE A 119 -13.78 -4.33 0.66
CA ILE A 119 -14.20 -2.92 0.64
C ILE A 119 -15.72 -2.79 0.83
N ASP A 120 -16.51 -3.71 0.25
CA ASP A 120 -17.97 -3.69 0.38
C ASP A 120 -18.48 -4.26 1.73
N THR A 121 -17.59 -4.75 2.59
CA THR A 121 -18.00 -5.22 3.92
C THR A 121 -18.10 -4.05 4.88
N THR A 122 -19.22 -3.95 5.59
CA THR A 122 -19.48 -2.86 6.56
C THR A 122 -18.36 -2.72 7.59
N VAL A 123 -17.81 -3.84 8.08
CA VAL A 123 -16.74 -3.83 9.10
C VAL A 123 -15.44 -3.23 8.56
N TYR A 124 -15.05 -3.59 7.34
CA TYR A 124 -13.84 -3.07 6.72
C TYR A 124 -14.00 -1.58 6.40
N ASP A 125 -15.09 -1.21 5.73
CA ASP A 125 -15.41 0.17 5.35
C ASP A 125 -15.44 1.11 6.56
N GLN A 126 -16.12 0.70 7.65
CA GLN A 126 -16.17 1.50 8.88
C GLN A 126 -14.79 1.68 9.52
N ALA A 127 -13.96 0.64 9.52
CA ALA A 127 -12.61 0.71 10.10
C ALA A 127 -11.68 1.62 9.28
N VAL A 128 -11.75 1.55 7.95
CA VAL A 128 -11.02 2.43 7.02
C VAL A 128 -11.51 3.88 7.17
N SER A 129 -12.82 4.11 7.10
CA SER A 129 -13.42 5.45 7.26
C SER A 129 -13.08 6.07 8.63
N SER A 130 -13.11 5.28 9.70
CA SER A 130 -12.72 5.74 11.05
C SER A 130 -11.23 6.11 11.15
N TRP A 131 -10.38 5.50 10.32
CA TRP A 131 -8.97 5.89 10.25
C TRP A 131 -8.81 7.25 9.57
N TYR A 132 -9.51 7.49 8.46
CA TYR A 132 -9.45 8.77 7.76
C TYR A 132 -10.04 9.95 8.55
N GLN A 133 -10.90 9.68 9.54
CA GLN A 133 -11.32 10.71 10.50
C GLN A 133 -10.20 11.15 11.46
N LYS A 134 -9.21 10.28 11.71
CA LYS A 134 -8.06 10.57 12.59
C LYS A 134 -6.86 11.12 11.82
N ASP A 135 -6.64 10.59 10.63
CA ASP A 135 -5.60 11.02 9.70
C ASP A 135 -6.24 11.25 8.34
N ASN A 136 -6.55 12.52 8.04
CA ASN A 136 -7.36 12.90 6.89
C ASN A 136 -6.56 13.00 5.58
N ARG A 137 -5.30 12.55 5.58
CA ARG A 137 -4.42 12.55 4.41
C ARG A 137 -4.67 11.32 3.54
N MET A 138 -5.93 11.09 3.17
CA MET A 138 -6.28 10.12 2.13
C MET A 138 -5.52 10.49 0.85
N HIS A 139 -4.99 9.50 0.13
CA HIS A 139 -4.05 9.70 -0.98
C HIS A 139 -2.61 10.03 -0.58
N ASN A 140 -2.25 9.70 0.67
CA ASN A 140 -0.88 9.50 1.07
C ASN A 140 -0.63 7.99 1.20
N ALA A 141 0.30 7.46 0.42
CA ALA A 141 0.51 6.01 0.32
C ALA A 141 0.76 5.30 1.67
N LEU A 142 1.40 5.94 2.64
CA LEU A 142 1.57 5.33 3.96
C LEU A 142 0.27 5.36 4.79
N VAL A 143 -0.47 6.46 4.71
CA VAL A 143 -1.75 6.61 5.42
C VAL A 143 -2.77 5.62 4.89
N ASP A 144 -2.82 5.42 3.58
CA ASP A 144 -3.76 4.51 2.92
C ASP A 144 -3.38 3.05 3.19
N ALA A 145 -2.09 2.69 3.14
CA ALA A 145 -1.61 1.38 3.57
C ALA A 145 -1.93 1.07 5.05
N ARG A 146 -1.85 2.06 5.94
CA ARG A 146 -2.29 1.93 7.35
C ARG A 146 -3.80 1.73 7.45
N ALA A 147 -4.59 2.39 6.61
CA ALA A 147 -6.04 2.23 6.53
C ALA A 147 -6.41 0.80 6.14
N TYR A 148 -5.80 0.26 5.08
CA TYR A 148 -6.00 -1.12 4.62
C TYR A 148 -5.68 -2.14 5.71
N ARG A 149 -4.57 -1.95 6.43
CA ARG A 149 -4.23 -2.80 7.59
C ARG A 149 -5.33 -2.77 8.64
N ARG A 150 -5.89 -1.61 8.96
CA ARG A 150 -6.95 -1.48 9.98
C ARG A 150 -8.24 -2.17 9.53
N GLY A 151 -8.63 -1.98 8.28
CA GLY A 151 -9.76 -2.69 7.68
C GLY A 151 -9.59 -4.21 7.76
N TRP A 152 -8.41 -4.71 7.41
CA TRP A 152 -8.08 -6.14 7.51
C TRP A 152 -8.22 -6.68 8.93
N LEU A 153 -7.62 -6.01 9.91
CA LEU A 153 -7.65 -6.48 11.30
C LEU A 153 -9.08 -6.50 11.86
N ALA A 154 -9.87 -5.46 11.58
CA ALA A 154 -11.27 -5.40 11.99
C ALA A 154 -12.08 -6.55 11.36
N TRP A 155 -11.90 -6.80 10.07
CA TRP A 155 -12.56 -7.89 9.37
C TRP A 155 -12.15 -9.27 9.91
N MET A 156 -10.86 -9.48 10.17
CA MET A 156 -10.35 -10.73 10.75
C MET A 156 -10.91 -10.98 12.15
N ASP A 157 -11.01 -9.95 12.99
CA ASP A 157 -11.55 -10.08 14.34
C ASP A 157 -13.06 -10.37 14.33
N ALA A 158 -13.83 -9.71 13.45
CA ALA A 158 -15.25 -10.01 13.27
C ALA A 158 -15.50 -11.47 12.87
N ARG A 159 -14.63 -12.05 12.03
CA ARG A 159 -14.73 -13.46 11.61
C ARG A 159 -14.39 -14.45 12.72
N LYS A 160 -13.44 -14.12 13.61
CA LYS A 160 -13.13 -14.96 14.77
C LYS A 160 -14.32 -15.06 15.71
N VAL A 161 -15.02 -13.93 15.93
CA VAL A 161 -16.23 -13.88 16.76
C VAL A 161 -17.34 -14.72 16.13
N ALA A 162 -17.63 -14.53 14.84
CA ALA A 162 -18.68 -15.28 14.15
C ALA A 162 -18.41 -16.80 14.06
N GLY A 163 -17.14 -17.22 14.05
CA GLY A 163 -16.76 -18.64 14.06
C GLY A 163 -16.74 -19.28 15.46
N GLY A 164 -16.81 -18.49 16.52
CA GLY A 164 -16.77 -18.95 17.91
C GLY A 164 -18.11 -19.43 18.47
N ASP A 165 -19.23 -19.07 17.85
CA ASP A 165 -20.59 -19.40 18.32
C ASP A 165 -21.12 -20.77 17.84
N SER A 166 -20.29 -21.60 17.18
CA SER A 166 -20.68 -22.95 16.73
C SER A 166 -20.31 -24.09 17.69
N GLN A 167 -19.97 -23.79 18.96
CA GLN A 167 -19.77 -24.81 19.98
C GLN A 167 -20.41 -24.42 21.32
N VAL A 168 -21.73 -24.57 21.44
CA VAL A 168 -22.43 -24.85 22.69
C VAL A 168 -23.59 -25.81 22.41
#